data_AF-A0A4Q3Y0R0-F1
#
_entry.id   AF-A0A4Q3Y0R0-F1
#
_cell.length_a   1.000
_cell.length_b   1.000
_cell.length_c   1.000
_cell.angle_alpha   90.00
_cell.angle_beta   90.00
_cell.angle_gamma   90.00
#
_symmetry.space_group_name_H-M   'P 1'
#
loop_
_entity.id
_entity.type
_entity.pdbx_description
1 polymer ?
#
loop_
_entity_poly.entity_id
_entity_poly.type
_entity_poly.pdbx_seq_one_letter_code
_entity_poly.pdbx_strand_id
1 'polypeptide(L)'
;MSPQEFEQYCFLRLYSVDLDTAAKAIPILRRYRRNDVRFALLRDIAVIYSRPFSVNRGKLIKKHVLSLKHVPSSLRPLHDRLLKLRNTQFAHTDLDFNSPKVMRLGTEGRPIYAMSLKSVDYAQLLTHDSDISRLINAVAASVNAAIEAHQTRL
;
A
#
# COMPACT_ATOMS: atom_id res chain seq x y z
N MET A 1 20.96 11.67 -21.36
CA MET A 1 20.47 10.98 -20.15
C MET A 1 21.51 9.95 -19.72
N SER A 2 22.02 10.06 -18.50
CA SER A 2 22.92 9.09 -17.88
C SER A 2 22.22 7.76 -17.57
N PRO A 3 22.96 6.64 -17.39
CA PRO A 3 22.37 5.36 -17.03
C PRO A 3 21.52 5.41 -15.74
N GLN A 4 21.93 6.19 -14.75
CA GLN A 4 21.21 6.39 -13.49
C GLN A 4 19.91 7.17 -13.70
N GLU A 5 19.93 8.22 -14.53
CA GLU A 5 18.72 8.98 -14.88
C GLU A 5 17.73 8.13 -15.68
N PHE A 6 18.21 7.24 -16.55
CA PHE A 6 17.37 6.28 -17.27
C PHE A 6 16.71 5.28 -16.32
N GLU A 7 17.46 4.78 -15.32
CA GLU A 7 16.89 3.90 -14.31
C GLU A 7 15.87 4.62 -13.41
N GLN A 8 16.13 5.89 -13.05
CA GLN A 8 15.18 6.75 -12.35
C GLN A 8 13.87 6.89 -13.13
N TYR A 9 13.96 7.13 -14.44
CA TYR A 9 12.80 7.17 -15.33
C TYR A 9 12.05 5.83 -15.34
N CYS A 10 12.76 4.70 -15.43
CA CYS A 10 12.15 3.37 -15.35
C CYS A 10 11.36 3.17 -14.06
N PHE A 11 11.90 3.59 -12.90
CA PHE A 11 11.16 3.53 -11.64
C PHE A 11 9.87 4.35 -11.68
N LEU A 12 9.94 5.59 -12.15
CA LEU A 12 8.74 6.44 -12.26
C LEU A 12 7.68 5.78 -13.15
N ARG A 13 8.07 5.18 -14.28
CA ARG A 13 7.15 4.45 -15.16
C ARG A 13 6.50 3.26 -14.48
N LEU A 14 7.25 2.46 -13.72
CA LEU A 14 6.72 1.34 -12.94
C LEU A 14 5.72 1.83 -11.88
N TYR A 15 6.05 2.92 -11.18
CA TYR A 15 5.16 3.50 -10.18
C TYR A 15 3.87 4.05 -10.76
N SER A 16 3.93 4.65 -11.95
CA SER A 16 2.73 5.08 -12.68
C SER A 16 1.79 3.90 -12.97
N VAL A 17 2.34 2.74 -13.36
CA VAL A 17 1.55 1.51 -13.59
C VAL A 17 0.91 0.99 -12.30
N ASP A 18 1.65 0.93 -11.19
CA ASP A 18 1.09 0.53 -9.89
C ASP A 18 -0.05 1.49 -9.46
N LEU A 19 0.15 2.80 -9.60
CA LEU A 19 -0.85 3.81 -9.20
C LEU A 19 -2.11 3.77 -10.08
N ASP A 20 -1.96 3.58 -11.39
CA ASP A 20 -3.08 3.38 -12.32
C ASP A 20 -3.86 2.10 -11.98
N THR A 21 -3.16 1.01 -11.66
CA THR A 21 -3.77 -0.25 -11.21
C THR A 21 -4.60 -0.03 -9.94
N ALA A 22 -4.03 0.64 -8.94
CA ALA A 22 -4.73 0.96 -7.70
C ALA A 22 -5.95 1.87 -7.95
N ALA A 23 -5.84 2.86 -8.83
CA ALA A 23 -6.94 3.75 -9.19
C ALA A 23 -8.09 2.98 -9.86
N LYS A 24 -7.79 2.07 -10.78
CA LYS A 24 -8.78 1.23 -11.47
C LYS A 24 -9.46 0.21 -10.56
N ALA A 25 -8.81 -0.19 -9.47
CA ALA A 25 -9.40 -1.07 -8.47
C ALA A 25 -10.46 -0.37 -7.59
N ILE A 26 -10.42 0.96 -7.44
CA ILE A 26 -11.39 1.71 -6.62
C ILE A 26 -12.84 1.58 -7.13
N PRO A 27 -13.15 1.80 -8.43
CA PRO A 27 -14.49 1.55 -8.96
C PRO A 27 -14.95 0.11 -8.74
N ILE A 28 -14.04 -0.87 -8.85
CA ILE A 28 -14.34 -2.29 -8.62
C ILE A 28 -14.72 -2.50 -7.14
N LEU A 29 -13.94 -1.94 -6.20
CA LEU A 29 -14.23 -1.96 -4.77
C LEU A 29 -15.62 -1.40 -4.44
N ARG A 30 -16.02 -0.31 -5.10
CA ARG A 30 -17.33 0.33 -4.92
C ARG A 30 -18.48 -0.48 -5.51
N ARG A 31 -18.23 -1.27 -6.56
CA ARG A 31 -19.25 -2.10 -7.21
C ARG A 31 -19.67 -3.29 -6.35
N TYR A 32 -18.75 -3.88 -5.60
CA TYR A 32 -19.04 -5.05 -4.78
C TYR A 32 -19.73 -4.67 -3.46
N ARG A 33 -20.74 -5.45 -3.06
CA ARG A 33 -21.51 -5.23 -1.82
C ARG A 33 -20.99 -6.03 -0.62
N ARG A 34 -20.49 -7.25 -0.85
CA ARG A 34 -20.05 -8.13 0.24
C ARG A 34 -18.72 -7.66 0.83
N ASN A 35 -18.67 -7.52 2.15
CA ASN A 35 -17.52 -6.95 2.86
C ASN A 35 -16.26 -7.83 2.78
N ASP A 36 -16.40 -9.15 2.74
CA ASP A 36 -15.27 -10.08 2.54
C ASP A 36 -14.47 -9.76 1.26
N VAL A 37 -15.17 -9.56 0.13
CA VAL A 37 -14.56 -9.15 -1.14
C VAL A 37 -14.00 -7.75 -1.07
N ARG A 38 -14.74 -6.80 -0.46
CA ARG A 38 -14.30 -5.40 -0.35
C ARG A 38 -13.05 -5.27 0.50
N PHE A 39 -12.92 -6.04 1.59
CA PHE A 39 -11.74 -6.04 2.45
C PHE A 39 -10.51 -6.60 1.71
N ALA A 40 -10.69 -7.68 0.93
CA ALA A 40 -9.63 -8.23 0.10
C ALA A 40 -9.14 -7.22 -0.95
N LEU A 41 -10.07 -6.53 -1.64
CA LEU A 41 -9.75 -5.48 -2.61
C LEU A 41 -9.08 -4.27 -1.95
N LEU A 42 -9.55 -3.84 -0.78
CA LEU A 42 -8.98 -2.71 -0.05
C LEU A 42 -7.54 -3.00 0.40
N ARG A 43 -7.28 -4.23 0.86
CA ARG A 43 -5.93 -4.70 1.17
C ARG A 43 -5.04 -4.62 -0.07
N ASP A 44 -5.51 -5.11 -1.21
CA ASP A 44 -4.75 -5.11 -2.45
C ASP A 44 -4.44 -3.68 -2.93
N ILE A 45 -5.44 -2.80 -2.92
CA ILE A 45 -5.28 -1.36 -3.20
C ILE A 45 -4.22 -0.74 -2.28
N ALA A 46 -4.31 -0.98 -0.97
CA ALA A 46 -3.35 -0.45 -0.01
C ALA A 46 -1.93 -0.97 -0.27
N VAL A 47 -1.77 -2.25 -0.62
CA VAL A 47 -0.48 -2.85 -0.96
C VAL A 47 0.09 -2.25 -2.24
N ILE A 48 -0.68 -2.23 -3.33
CA ILE A 48 -0.24 -1.72 -4.64
C ILE A 48 0.14 -0.23 -4.52
N TYR A 49 -0.72 0.58 -3.91
CA TYR A 49 -0.44 2.00 -3.65
C TYR A 49 0.86 2.21 -2.84
N SER A 50 1.16 1.33 -1.88
CA SER A 50 2.33 1.47 -1.01
C SER A 50 3.64 1.05 -1.67
N ARG A 51 3.63 0.24 -2.75
CA ARG A 51 4.85 -0.30 -3.40
C ARG A 51 5.86 0.78 -3.78
N PRO A 52 5.47 1.90 -4.43
CA PRO A 52 6.41 2.97 -4.77
C PRO A 52 7.15 3.55 -3.55
N PHE A 53 6.51 3.55 -2.39
CA PHE A 53 7.03 4.12 -1.15
C PHE A 53 7.76 3.09 -0.26
N SER A 54 7.89 1.85 -0.74
CA SER A 54 8.75 0.84 -0.13
C SER A 54 10.12 0.79 -0.83
N VAL A 55 11.10 0.14 -0.22
CA VAL A 55 12.44 0.03 -0.80
C VAL A 55 12.40 -0.87 -2.05
N ASN A 56 12.64 -0.26 -3.21
CA ASN A 56 12.77 -0.91 -4.51
C ASN A 56 14.25 -1.02 -4.91
N ARG A 57 14.61 -2.05 -5.68
CA ARG A 57 16.01 -2.31 -6.08
C ARG A 57 16.14 -2.27 -7.60
N GLY A 58 17.13 -1.51 -8.09
CA GLY A 58 17.52 -1.44 -9.48
C GLY A 58 18.90 -2.07 -9.71
N LYS A 59 19.35 -2.04 -10.96
CA LYS A 59 20.69 -2.42 -11.39
C LYS A 59 21.73 -1.46 -10.83
N LEU A 60 21.53 -0.14 -10.96
CA LEU A 60 22.47 0.90 -10.51
C LEU A 60 22.05 1.49 -9.16
N ILE A 61 20.77 1.78 -8.97
CA ILE A 61 20.18 2.33 -7.75
C ILE A 61 19.78 1.19 -6.82
N LYS A 62 20.59 0.93 -5.79
CA LYS A 62 20.39 -0.21 -4.87
C LYS A 62 19.19 -0.07 -3.95
N LYS A 63 18.77 1.16 -3.65
CA LYS A 63 17.59 1.47 -2.82
C LYS A 63 16.90 2.69 -3.42
N HIS A 64 15.74 2.48 -4.03
CA HIS A 64 14.90 3.52 -4.58
C HIS A 64 13.56 3.55 -3.86
N VAL A 65 13.11 4.75 -3.49
CA VAL A 65 11.82 4.99 -2.82
C VAL A 65 11.23 6.25 -3.44
N LEU A 66 9.94 6.22 -3.77
CA LEU A 66 9.23 7.40 -4.22
C LEU A 66 9.21 8.46 -3.11
N SER A 67 9.61 9.68 -3.45
CA SER A 67 9.69 10.77 -2.49
C SER A 67 8.31 11.20 -1.96
N LEU A 68 8.22 11.52 -0.67
CA LEU A 68 7.02 12.07 -0.05
C LEU A 68 6.59 13.43 -0.62
N LYS A 69 7.42 14.09 -1.44
CA LYS A 69 7.00 15.30 -2.18
C LYS A 69 5.81 15.06 -3.11
N HIS A 70 5.60 13.81 -3.55
CA HIS A 70 4.48 13.42 -4.38
C HIS A 70 3.17 13.25 -3.59
N VAL A 71 3.23 13.27 -2.25
CA VAL A 71 2.07 13.09 -1.38
C VAL A 71 1.58 14.45 -0.88
N PRO A 72 0.34 14.86 -1.18
CA PRO A 72 -0.24 16.10 -0.67
C PRO A 72 -0.21 16.13 0.87
N SER A 73 0.18 17.26 1.45
CA SER A 73 0.31 17.42 2.91
C SER A 73 -0.96 17.06 3.67
N SER A 74 -2.13 17.44 3.15
CA SER A 74 -3.45 17.15 3.73
C SER A 74 -3.81 15.66 3.75
N LEU A 75 -3.17 14.83 2.91
CA LEU A 75 -3.43 13.39 2.82
C LEU A 75 -2.31 12.53 3.42
N ARG A 76 -1.27 13.14 3.99
CA ARG A 76 -0.16 12.43 4.66
C ARG A 76 -0.62 11.48 5.76
N PRO A 77 -1.57 11.86 6.65
CA PRO A 77 -2.04 10.93 7.68
C PRO A 77 -2.64 9.64 7.10
N LEU A 78 -3.36 9.74 5.97
CA LEU A 78 -3.91 8.57 5.29
C LEU A 78 -2.81 7.75 4.61
N HIS A 79 -1.85 8.41 3.95
CA HIS A 79 -0.67 7.77 3.37
C HIS A 79 0.11 6.96 4.41
N ASP A 80 0.42 7.57 5.56
CA ASP A 80 1.15 6.92 6.66
C ASP A 80 0.37 5.73 7.20
N ARG A 81 -0.96 5.85 7.30
CA ARG A 81 -1.84 4.75 7.71
C ARG A 81 -1.76 3.58 6.72
N LEU A 82 -1.84 3.82 5.40
CA LEU A 82 -1.76 2.77 4.39
C LEU A 82 -0.37 2.09 4.40
N LEU A 83 0.71 2.87 4.49
CA LEU A 83 2.06 2.33 4.61
C LEU A 83 2.23 1.47 5.87
N LYS A 84 1.74 1.95 7.01
CA LYS A 84 1.79 1.20 8.27
C LYS A 84 1.04 -0.12 8.14
N LEU A 85 -0.17 -0.12 7.57
CA LEU A 85 -0.95 -1.34 7.35
C LEU A 85 -0.23 -2.33 6.44
N ARG A 86 0.37 -1.84 5.34
CA ARG A 86 1.19 -2.67 4.45
C ARG A 86 2.36 -3.29 5.20
N ASN A 87 3.14 -2.46 5.90
CA ASN A 87 4.39 -2.87 6.54
C ASN A 87 4.20 -3.74 7.78
N THR A 88 2.97 -3.92 8.25
CA THR A 88 2.70 -4.69 9.47
C THR A 88 1.74 -5.84 9.24
N GLN A 89 0.53 -5.58 8.73
CA GLN A 89 -0.51 -6.61 8.60
C GLN A 89 -0.57 -7.27 7.24
N PHE A 90 -0.20 -6.58 6.16
CA PHE A 90 -0.46 -7.09 4.81
C PHE A 90 0.73 -7.79 4.17
N ALA A 91 1.96 -7.38 4.50
CA ALA A 91 3.17 -7.94 3.91
C ALA A 91 4.04 -8.71 4.90
N HIS A 92 3.73 -8.66 6.20
CA HIS A 92 4.56 -9.19 7.27
C HIS A 92 3.71 -9.93 8.31
N THR A 93 4.35 -10.87 9.03
CA THR A 93 3.74 -11.62 10.14
C THR A 93 4.43 -11.21 11.43
N ASP A 94 4.44 -9.91 11.70
CA ASP A 94 5.18 -9.36 12.84
C ASP A 94 4.47 -9.69 14.16
N LEU A 95 5.19 -10.34 15.09
CA LEU A 95 4.62 -10.83 16.35
C LEU A 95 4.13 -9.68 17.23
N ASP A 96 4.94 -8.63 17.37
CA ASP A 96 4.63 -7.45 18.18
C ASP A 96 3.35 -6.76 17.69
N PHE A 97 3.21 -6.66 16.36
CA PHE A 97 2.06 -6.02 15.76
C PHE A 97 0.79 -6.86 15.89
N ASN A 98 0.88 -8.15 15.56
CA ASN A 98 -0.26 -9.06 15.62
C ASN A 98 -0.71 -9.30 17.07
N SER A 99 0.19 -9.07 18.04
CA SER A 99 -0.06 -9.17 19.48
C SER A 99 -0.85 -10.44 19.83
N PRO A 100 -0.36 -11.64 19.45
CA PRO A 100 -1.11 -12.88 19.59
C PRO A 100 -1.46 -13.14 21.05
N LYS A 101 -2.74 -13.40 21.33
CA LYS A 101 -3.18 -13.82 22.66
C LYS A 101 -3.49 -15.31 22.62
N VAL A 102 -2.72 -16.09 23.38
CA VAL A 102 -2.87 -17.54 23.48
C VAL A 102 -3.67 -17.88 24.73
N MET A 103 -4.73 -18.66 24.55
CA MET A 103 -5.55 -19.21 25.61
C MET A 103 -5.47 -20.72 25.59
N ARG A 104 -5.24 -21.33 26.75
CA ARG A 104 -5.27 -22.78 26.92
C ARG A 104 -6.72 -23.23 27.15
N LEU A 105 -7.24 -24.06 26.25
CA LEU A 105 -8.55 -24.70 26.29
C LEU A 105 -8.39 -26.18 26.67
N GLY A 106 -9.18 -26.66 27.64
CA GLY A 106 -9.25 -28.07 28.06
C GLY A 106 -8.52 -28.37 29.37
N THR A 107 -9.20 -29.09 30.27
CA THR A 107 -8.71 -29.52 31.58
C THR A 107 -8.40 -31.01 31.70
N GLU A 108 -8.70 -31.86 30.71
CA GLU A 108 -8.37 -33.29 30.79
C GLU A 108 -7.80 -33.86 29.48
N GLY A 109 -6.66 -34.56 29.60
CA GLY A 109 -6.07 -35.41 28.56
C GLY A 109 -5.17 -34.71 27.54
N ARG A 110 -5.61 -33.61 26.91
CA ARG A 110 -4.77 -32.86 25.93
C ARG A 110 -5.12 -31.36 25.91
N PRO A 111 -4.17 -30.46 26.24
CA PRO A 111 -4.41 -29.03 26.13
C PRO A 111 -4.50 -28.60 24.66
N ILE A 112 -5.53 -27.84 24.32
CA ILE A 112 -5.69 -27.13 23.05
C ILE A 112 -5.26 -25.68 23.28
N TYR A 113 -4.43 -25.10 22.40
CA TYR A 113 -4.06 -23.70 22.49
C TYR A 113 -4.78 -22.91 21.41
N ALA A 114 -5.80 -22.16 21.80
CA ALA A 114 -6.46 -21.20 20.91
C ALA A 114 -5.64 -19.92 20.84
N MET A 115 -5.47 -19.37 19.65
CA MET A 115 -4.78 -18.09 19.44
C MET A 115 -5.73 -17.09 18.77
N SER A 116 -5.76 -15.88 19.29
CA SER A 116 -6.41 -14.74 18.65
C SER A 116 -5.37 -13.70 18.24
N LEU A 117 -5.63 -13.01 17.13
CA LEU A 117 -4.75 -12.00 16.56
C LEU A 117 -5.48 -10.65 16.52
N LYS A 118 -4.72 -9.56 16.65
CA LYS A 118 -5.23 -8.22 16.39
C LYS A 118 -5.46 -8.05 14.88
N SER A 119 -6.70 -7.81 14.46
CA SER A 119 -7.06 -7.59 13.06
C SER A 119 -7.16 -6.09 12.69
N VAL A 120 -7.00 -5.73 11.41
CA VAL A 120 -7.37 -4.39 10.91
C VAL A 120 -8.88 -4.21 11.04
N ASP A 121 -9.29 -3.04 11.52
CA ASP A 121 -10.64 -2.55 11.28
C ASP A 121 -10.81 -2.09 9.81
N TYR A 122 -11.05 -3.07 8.93
CA TYR A 122 -11.27 -2.80 7.50
C TYR A 122 -12.55 -2.00 7.27
N ALA A 123 -13.55 -2.09 8.16
CA ALA A 123 -14.78 -1.32 8.05
C ALA A 123 -14.49 0.19 8.20
N GLN A 124 -13.68 0.56 9.19
CA GLN A 124 -13.21 1.93 9.34
C GLN A 124 -12.34 2.38 8.16
N LEU A 125 -11.50 1.51 7.58
CA LEU A 125 -10.72 1.92 6.40
C LEU A 125 -11.60 2.13 5.16
N LEU A 126 -12.68 1.36 5.01
CA LEU A 126 -13.66 1.54 3.91
C LEU A 126 -14.41 2.87 3.99
N THR A 127 -14.57 3.48 5.17
CA THR A 127 -15.21 4.81 5.26
C THR A 127 -14.38 5.92 4.62
N HIS A 128 -13.10 5.64 4.31
CA HIS A 128 -12.18 6.56 3.65
C HIS A 128 -11.94 6.23 2.17
N ASP A 129 -12.78 5.43 1.52
CA ASP A 129 -12.59 5.03 0.12
C ASP A 129 -12.39 6.22 -0.85
N SER A 130 -13.11 7.31 -0.61
CA SER A 130 -13.04 8.55 -1.38
C SER A 130 -11.74 9.29 -1.15
N ASP A 131 -11.23 9.31 0.09
CA ASP A 131 -9.92 9.88 0.40
C ASP A 131 -8.78 9.04 -0.17
N ILE A 132 -8.91 7.71 -0.14
CA ILE A 132 -7.95 6.79 -0.74
C ILE A 132 -7.88 7.01 -2.25
N SER A 133 -9.04 7.13 -2.91
CA SER A 133 -9.12 7.45 -4.34
C SER A 133 -8.44 8.79 -4.66
N ARG A 134 -8.74 9.84 -3.88
CA ARG A 134 -8.13 11.16 -4.02
C ARG A 134 -6.61 11.12 -3.83
N LEU A 135 -6.14 10.38 -2.84
CA LEU A 135 -4.71 10.19 -2.57
C LEU A 135 -3.99 9.50 -3.73
N ILE A 136 -4.52 8.38 -4.21
CA ILE A 136 -3.94 7.64 -5.35
C ILE A 136 -3.85 8.55 -6.58
N ASN A 137 -4.95 9.22 -6.92
CA ASN A 137 -5.01 10.08 -8.11
C ASN A 137 -4.06 11.28 -8.00
N ALA A 138 -3.94 11.90 -6.82
CA ALA A 138 -3.02 13.02 -6.62
C ALA A 138 -1.54 12.59 -6.75
N VAL A 139 -1.18 11.43 -6.18
CA VAL A 139 0.18 10.88 -6.33
C VAL A 139 0.44 10.50 -7.78
N ALA A 140 -0.52 9.85 -8.46
CA ALA A 140 -0.42 9.49 -9.87
C ALA A 140 -0.18 10.71 -10.76
N ALA A 141 -0.94 11.79 -10.57
CA ALA A 141 -0.75 13.03 -11.30
C ALA A 141 0.64 13.63 -11.06
N SER A 142 1.12 13.64 -9.81
CA SER A 142 2.46 14.15 -9.47
C SER A 142 3.59 13.30 -10.07
N VAL A 143 3.44 11.98 -10.10
CA VAL A 143 4.41 11.06 -10.73
C VAL A 143 4.41 11.23 -12.24
N ASN A 144 3.24 11.33 -12.87
CA ASN A 144 3.13 11.53 -14.31
C ASN A 144 3.72 12.88 -14.74
N ALA A 145 3.51 13.95 -13.98
CA ALA A 145 4.18 15.22 -14.23
C ALA A 145 5.71 15.11 -14.17
N ALA A 146 6.26 14.28 -13.26
CA ALA A 146 7.69 14.02 -13.20
C ALA A 146 8.20 13.19 -14.40
N ILE A 147 7.38 12.25 -14.91
CA ILE A 147 7.69 11.48 -16.12
C ILE A 147 7.77 12.42 -17.33
N GLU A 148 6.78 13.28 -17.53
CA GLU A 148 6.74 14.24 -18.64
C GLU A 148 7.93 15.21 -18.58
N ALA A 149 8.28 15.69 -17.38
CA ALA A 149 9.46 16.54 -17.19
C ALA A 149 10.78 15.82 -17.52
N HIS A 150 10.85 14.50 -17.31
CA HIS A 150 12.00 13.70 -17.75
C HIS A 150 12.03 13.55 -19.27
N GLN A 151 10.89 13.35 -19.91
CA GLN A 151 10.78 13.16 -21.37
C GLN A 151 11.08 14.45 -22.14
N THR A 152 10.69 15.61 -21.61
CA THR A 152 10.96 16.91 -22.23
C THR A 152 12.45 17.29 -22.19
N ARG A 153 13.25 16.62 -21.35
CA ARG A 153 14.70 16.80 -21.25
C ARG A 153 15.49 15.84 -22.17
N LEU A 154 14.79 14.99 -22.93
CA LEU A 154 15.36 14.13 -23.96
C LEU A 154 15.46 14.88 -25.28
#